data_AF-A0A162NVN7-F1
#
_entry.id   AF-A0A162NVN7-F1
#
_cell.length_a   1.000
_cell.length_b   1.000
_cell.length_c   1.000
_cell.angle_alpha   90.00
_cell.angle_beta   90.00
_cell.angle_gamma   90.00
#
_symmetry.space_group_name_H-M   'P 1'
#
loop_
_entity.id
_entity.type
_entity.pdbx_description
1 polymer ?
#
loop_
_entity_poly.entity_id
_entity_poly.type
_entity_poly.pdbx_seq_one_letter_code
_entity_poly.pdbx_strand_id
1 'polypeptide(L)'
;MMARIPRSTLHDWKHKIVTELMGYDWYCEQQPYFTTLQAIAINQRLMLWNRALLRLIALRRFMKKCPTQMENRLFHAAEVVVHTIQKIQAVAGLNFTLKALSLSHRQYWRVRQKIWCAVSVLNRCLIKHPAQFAKQEVRVIKGYCMNCRLLHWPLSSIYHQLIRETSYRFQLSTFYKYVRLLGVKRTTPIHRRKNHATGIRSQNPLELLIEAAHKKLKYRFLYHKIIPDIDYLRQYPVEAIDGYNNRPNAVLDGLTPFEVLAGKSINKQQLSIEMQAACTARIAVNQQYNCCECSF
;
A
#
# COMPACT_ATOMS: atom_id res chain seq x y z
N MET A 1 9.90 52.11 17.24
CA MET A 1 9.60 53.55 17.10
C MET A 1 8.17 53.67 16.58
N MET A 2 7.16 53.92 17.43
CA MET A 2 5.81 54.20 16.94
C MET A 2 5.83 55.59 16.30
N ALA A 3 5.44 55.70 15.02
CA ALA A 3 5.37 56.97 14.32
C ALA A 3 4.42 57.92 15.06
N ARG A 4 4.92 59.09 15.48
CA ARG A 4 4.09 60.14 16.11
C ARG A 4 3.16 60.71 15.04
N ILE A 5 1.85 60.55 15.25
CA ILE A 5 0.82 61.10 14.37
C ILE A 5 1.00 62.64 14.29
N PRO A 6 1.00 63.25 13.09
CA PRO A 6 1.15 64.70 12.93
C PRO A 6 0.05 65.49 13.66
N ARG A 7 0.40 66.66 14.20
CA ARG A 7 -0.53 67.51 14.98
C ARG A 7 -1.77 67.92 14.18
N SER A 8 -1.62 68.19 12.88
CA SER A 8 -2.72 68.55 11.98
C SER A 8 -3.74 67.42 11.84
N THR A 9 -3.29 66.18 11.65
CA THR A 9 -4.16 64.99 11.55
C THR A 9 -4.90 64.71 12.87
N LEU A 10 -4.21 64.91 14.00
CA LEU A 10 -4.79 64.69 15.32
C LEU A 10 -5.84 65.76 15.67
N HIS A 11 -5.61 67.02 15.26
CA HIS A 11 -6.59 68.10 15.36
C HIS A 11 -7.83 67.78 14.51
N ASP A 12 -7.64 67.40 13.25
CA ASP A 12 -8.74 67.02 12.35
C ASP A 12 -9.61 65.91 12.95
N TRP A 13 -9.02 64.81 13.43
CA TRP A 13 -9.77 63.70 14.02
C TRP A 13 -10.56 64.04 15.29
N LYS A 14 -10.12 65.04 16.06
CA LYS A 14 -10.82 65.49 17.28
C LYS A 14 -12.02 66.38 16.99
N HIS A 15 -11.98 67.13 15.89
CA HIS A 15 -13.01 68.11 15.52
C HIS A 15 -13.95 67.63 14.41
N LYS A 16 -13.63 66.50 13.76
CA LYS A 16 -14.45 65.93 12.70
C LYS A 16 -15.73 65.32 13.26
N ILE A 17 -16.87 65.69 12.67
CA ILE A 17 -18.17 65.13 13.00
C ILE A 17 -18.23 63.70 12.43
N VAL A 18 -18.09 62.71 13.32
CA VAL A 18 -17.98 61.29 12.94
C VAL A 18 -19.26 60.79 12.25
N THR A 19 -20.42 61.38 12.56
CA THR A 19 -21.72 61.05 11.98
C THR A 19 -21.85 61.43 10.51
N GLU A 20 -21.06 62.39 10.02
CA GLU A 20 -21.06 62.84 8.62
C GLU A 20 -20.09 62.03 7.73
N LEU A 21 -19.35 61.10 8.33
CA LEU A 21 -18.43 60.25 7.58
C LEU A 21 -19.22 59.23 6.75
N MET A 22 -18.84 59.10 5.48
CA MET A 22 -19.33 58.04 4.61
C MET A 22 -19.15 56.67 5.29
N GLY A 23 -20.25 55.94 5.48
CA GLY A 23 -20.24 54.62 6.10
C GLY A 23 -20.43 54.61 7.62
N TYR A 24 -20.69 55.76 8.27
CA TYR A 24 -21.06 55.80 9.69
C TYR A 24 -22.33 55.00 9.97
N ASP A 25 -23.36 55.13 9.11
CA ASP A 25 -24.61 54.38 9.22
C ASP A 25 -24.35 52.87 9.12
N TRP A 26 -23.53 52.44 8.17
CA TRP A 26 -23.11 51.05 8.02
C TRP A 26 -22.33 50.55 9.24
N TYR A 27 -21.44 51.37 9.82
CA TYR A 27 -20.73 51.01 11.04
C TYR A 27 -21.71 50.82 12.20
N CYS A 28 -22.69 51.72 12.37
CA CYS A 28 -23.71 51.61 13.40
C CYS A 28 -24.54 50.32 13.24
N GLU A 29 -24.93 49.97 12.01
CA GLU A 29 -25.63 48.72 11.71
C GLU A 29 -24.78 47.47 12.04
N GLN A 30 -23.47 47.53 11.80
CA GLN A 30 -22.55 46.40 11.99
C GLN A 30 -21.81 46.41 13.34
N GLN A 31 -22.05 47.42 14.18
CA GLN A 31 -21.39 47.63 15.47
C GLN A 31 -21.43 46.39 16.38
N PRO A 32 -22.53 45.60 16.45
CA PRO A 32 -22.56 44.35 17.20
C PRO A 32 -21.56 43.28 16.73
N TYR A 33 -21.24 43.23 15.44
CA TYR A 33 -20.26 42.26 14.91
C TYR A 33 -18.84 42.65 15.31
N PHE A 34 -18.51 43.94 15.25
CA PHE A 34 -17.19 44.44 15.63
C PHE A 34 -16.91 44.22 17.12
N THR A 35 -17.88 44.52 17.98
CA THR A 35 -17.75 44.28 19.43
C THR A 35 -17.58 42.79 19.73
N THR A 36 -18.31 41.92 19.04
CA THR A 36 -18.16 40.46 19.16
C THR A 36 -16.78 39.98 18.70
N LEU A 37 -16.29 40.46 17.56
CA LEU A 37 -14.96 40.12 17.05
C LEU A 37 -13.85 40.60 17.98
N GLN A 38 -14.00 41.79 18.56
CA GLN A 38 -13.07 42.33 19.55
C GLN A 38 -13.04 41.47 20.82
N ALA A 39 -14.20 41.05 21.33
CA ALA A 39 -14.29 40.14 22.48
C ALA A 39 -13.62 38.78 22.20
N ILE A 40 -13.78 38.24 20.99
CA ILE A 40 -13.10 37.01 20.56
C ILE A 40 -11.57 37.23 20.46
N ALA A 41 -11.13 38.39 19.97
CA ALA A 41 -9.72 38.73 19.82
C ALA A 41 -8.98 38.85 21.15
N ILE A 42 -9.64 39.42 22.16
CA ILE A 42 -9.06 39.62 23.49
C ILE A 42 -8.91 38.29 24.25
N ASN A 43 -9.83 37.35 24.07
CA ASN A 43 -9.82 36.08 24.81
C ASN A 43 -9.21 34.92 24.01
N GLN A 44 -8.04 34.44 24.46
CA GLN A 44 -7.31 33.36 23.79
C GLN A 44 -8.13 32.06 23.66
N ARG A 45 -8.97 31.71 24.64
CA ARG A 45 -9.83 30.52 24.54
C ARG A 45 -10.90 30.70 23.47
N LEU A 46 -11.56 31.86 23.41
CA LEU A 46 -12.55 32.16 22.37
C LEU A 46 -11.91 32.16 20.98
N MET A 47 -10.69 32.66 20.84
CA MET A 47 -9.94 32.60 19.58
C MET A 47 -9.65 31.15 19.14
N LEU A 48 -9.26 30.26 20.06
CA LEU A 48 -9.06 28.83 19.77
C LEU A 48 -10.36 28.15 19.33
N TRP A 49 -11.46 28.41 20.03
CA TRP A 49 -12.79 27.92 19.67
C TRP A 49 -13.26 28.44 18.32
N ASN A 50 -13.08 29.73 18.03
CA ASN A 50 -13.43 30.32 16.75
C ASN A 50 -12.68 29.61 15.60
N ARG A 51 -11.37 29.40 15.74
CA ARG A 51 -10.59 28.63 14.76
C ARG A 51 -11.08 27.19 14.60
N ALA A 52 -11.45 26.53 15.70
CA ALA A 52 -11.99 25.17 15.67
C ALA A 52 -13.34 25.10 14.94
N LEU A 53 -14.23 26.07 15.18
CA LEU A 53 -15.53 26.20 14.51
C LEU A 53 -15.37 26.48 13.02
N LEU A 54 -14.45 27.37 12.62
CA LEU A 54 -14.14 27.63 11.22
C LEU A 54 -13.65 26.35 10.51
N ARG A 55 -12.76 25.58 11.15
CA ARG A 55 -12.31 24.28 10.62
C ARG A 55 -13.46 23.28 10.51
N LEU A 56 -14.35 23.23 11.49
CA LEU A 56 -15.53 22.37 11.48
C LEU A 56 -16.46 22.70 10.31
N ILE A 57 -16.75 23.98 10.09
CA ILE A 57 -17.58 24.46 8.98
C ILE A 57 -16.93 24.12 7.64
N ALA A 58 -15.63 24.39 7.49
CA ALA A 58 -14.87 24.07 6.28
C ALA A 58 -14.86 22.55 6.01
N LEU A 59 -14.63 21.73 7.04
CA LEU A 59 -14.64 20.27 6.94
C LEU A 59 -16.02 19.76 6.54
N ARG A 60 -17.10 20.32 7.12
CA ARG A 60 -18.47 19.93 6.75
C ARG A 60 -18.78 20.26 5.29
N ARG A 61 -18.33 21.42 4.81
CA ARG A 61 -18.44 21.80 3.38
C ARG A 61 -17.62 20.85 2.50
N PHE A 62 -16.39 20.52 2.90
CA PHE A 62 -15.51 19.58 2.20
C PHE A 62 -16.16 18.20 2.05
N MET A 63 -16.70 17.64 3.15
CA MET A 63 -17.38 16.35 3.13
C MET A 63 -18.63 16.35 2.23
N LYS A 64 -19.41 17.45 2.22
CA LYS A 64 -20.58 17.60 1.33
C LYS A 64 -20.19 17.68 -0.15
N LYS A 65 -19.07 18.32 -0.47
CA LYS A 65 -18.60 18.49 -1.86
C LYS A 65 -17.95 17.22 -2.44
N CYS A 66 -17.41 16.36 -1.58
CA CYS A 66 -16.63 15.19 -1.99
C CYS A 66 -17.22 13.84 -1.51
N PRO A 67 -18.52 13.53 -1.72
CA PRO A 67 -19.09 12.26 -1.29
C PRO A 67 -18.44 11.07 -2.01
N THR A 68 -18.26 11.20 -3.34
CA THR A 68 -17.70 10.15 -4.21
C THR A 68 -16.21 9.91 -3.98
N GLN A 69 -15.43 10.92 -3.57
CA GLN A 69 -13.99 10.76 -3.29
C GLN A 69 -13.74 10.02 -1.98
N MET A 70 -14.64 10.19 -1.00
CA MET A 70 -14.62 9.40 0.23
C MET A 70 -15.03 7.94 -0.02
N GLU A 71 -15.98 7.69 -0.90
CA GLU A 71 -16.39 6.35 -1.35
C GLU A 71 -15.29 5.66 -2.16
N ASN A 72 -14.64 6.40 -3.07
CA ASN A 72 -13.54 5.93 -3.92
C ASN A 72 -12.16 5.91 -3.24
N ARG A 73 -12.09 6.21 -1.94
CA ARG A 73 -10.90 6.00 -1.07
C ARG A 73 -9.63 6.72 -1.56
N LEU A 74 -9.75 7.94 -2.07
CA LEU A 74 -8.58 8.73 -2.39
C LEU A 74 -7.83 9.10 -1.10
N PHE A 75 -6.57 8.64 -1.00
CA PHE A 75 -5.78 8.68 0.23
C PHE A 75 -5.63 10.08 0.83
N HIS A 76 -5.48 11.09 -0.03
CA HIS A 76 -5.32 12.48 0.40
C HIS A 76 -6.58 13.06 1.07
N ALA A 77 -7.78 12.71 0.59
CA ALA A 77 -9.02 13.22 1.16
C ALA A 77 -9.28 12.67 2.58
N ALA A 78 -9.00 11.38 2.80
CA ALA A 78 -9.14 10.75 4.11
C ALA A 78 -8.16 11.33 5.14
N GLU A 79 -6.92 11.59 4.73
CA GLU A 79 -5.88 12.19 5.57
C GLU A 79 -6.25 13.61 6.02
N VAL A 80 -6.70 14.46 5.09
CA VAL A 80 -7.17 15.82 5.39
C VAL A 80 -8.31 15.80 6.41
N VAL A 81 -9.26 14.88 6.26
CA VAL A 81 -10.39 14.73 7.21
C VAL A 81 -9.88 14.37 8.60
N VAL A 82 -9.04 13.34 8.74
CA VAL A 82 -8.56 12.89 10.05
C VAL A 82 -7.71 13.94 10.73
N HIS A 83 -6.79 14.57 10.01
CA HIS A 83 -5.93 15.63 10.54
C HIS A 83 -6.74 16.86 10.97
N THR A 84 -7.77 17.22 10.21
CA THR A 84 -8.67 18.33 10.59
C THR A 84 -9.49 17.98 11.84
N ILE A 85 -9.98 16.75 11.95
CA ILE A 85 -10.68 16.26 13.16
C ILE A 85 -9.75 16.30 14.37
N GLN A 86 -8.49 15.87 14.24
CA GLN A 86 -7.50 15.92 15.34
C GLN A 86 -7.25 17.36 15.82
N LYS A 87 -7.16 18.33 14.90
CA LYS A 87 -7.01 19.76 15.25
C LYS A 87 -8.21 20.33 16.00
N ILE A 88 -9.43 19.88 15.69
CA ILE A 88 -10.65 20.30 16.39
C ILE A 88 -10.77 19.58 17.74
N GLN A 89 -10.45 18.29 17.77
CA GLN A 89 -10.44 17.45 18.98
C GLN A 89 -9.58 18.05 20.09
N ALA A 90 -8.44 18.66 19.75
CA ALA A 90 -7.55 19.29 20.73
C ALA A 90 -8.21 20.43 21.54
N VAL A 91 -9.29 21.04 21.01
CA VAL A 91 -10.02 22.14 21.66
C VAL A 91 -11.36 21.68 22.22
N ALA A 92 -12.15 20.96 21.42
CA ALA A 92 -13.55 20.64 21.72
C ALA A 92 -13.79 19.18 22.17
N GLY A 93 -12.78 18.32 22.04
CA GLY A 93 -12.89 16.88 22.27
C GLY A 93 -13.46 16.10 21.08
N LEU A 94 -13.16 14.80 21.04
CA LEU A 94 -13.52 13.92 19.92
C LEU A 94 -15.03 13.72 19.81
N ASN A 95 -15.72 13.48 20.94
CA ASN A 95 -17.15 13.23 20.97
C ASN A 95 -17.95 14.40 20.41
N PHE A 96 -17.60 15.63 20.78
CA PHE A 96 -18.23 16.84 20.25
C PHE A 96 -18.01 16.95 18.74
N THR A 97 -16.75 16.79 18.30
CA THR A 97 -16.36 16.92 16.89
C THR A 97 -17.11 15.91 16.01
N LEU A 98 -17.21 14.65 16.45
CA LEU A 98 -17.92 13.60 15.73
C LEU A 98 -19.42 13.84 15.67
N LYS A 99 -20.04 14.26 16.79
CA LYS A 99 -21.47 14.65 16.81
C LYS A 99 -21.75 15.79 15.84
N ALA A 100 -20.91 16.82 15.85
CA ALA A 100 -21.08 17.99 14.98
C ALA A 100 -20.89 17.68 13.49
N LEU A 101 -20.08 16.67 13.16
CA LEU A 101 -19.89 16.15 11.80
C LEU A 101 -20.91 15.07 11.41
N SER A 102 -21.81 14.67 12.32
CA SER A 102 -22.73 13.55 12.14
C SER A 102 -22.02 12.24 11.79
N LEU A 103 -20.84 12.02 12.39
CA LEU A 103 -20.03 10.81 12.21
C LEU A 103 -20.11 9.92 13.45
N SER A 104 -20.26 8.62 13.22
CA SER A 104 -20.09 7.62 14.29
C SER A 104 -18.60 7.39 14.59
N HIS A 105 -18.31 6.96 15.82
CA HIS A 105 -16.97 6.50 16.20
C HIS A 105 -16.44 5.45 15.21
N ARG A 106 -17.26 4.49 14.81
CA ARG A 106 -16.89 3.44 13.84
C ARG A 106 -16.45 4.01 12.49
N GLN A 107 -17.15 5.03 11.98
CA GLN A 107 -16.79 5.70 10.72
C GLN A 107 -15.45 6.43 10.86
N TYR A 108 -15.26 7.19 11.93
CA TYR A 108 -13.99 7.88 12.20
C TYR A 108 -12.82 6.91 12.29
N TRP A 109 -12.94 5.85 13.10
CA TRP A 109 -11.90 4.84 13.24
C TRP A 109 -11.64 4.10 11.92
N ARG A 110 -12.65 3.86 11.09
CA ARG A 110 -12.46 3.27 9.75
C ARG A 110 -11.67 4.18 8.82
N VAL A 111 -11.83 5.50 8.92
CA VAL A 111 -11.03 6.47 8.13
C VAL A 111 -9.62 6.60 8.70
N ARG A 112 -9.48 6.66 10.04
CA ARG A 112 -8.19 6.76 10.75
C ARG A 112 -7.34 5.48 10.65
N GLN A 113 -7.94 4.30 10.71
CA GLN A 113 -7.24 3.01 10.58
C GLN A 113 -6.64 2.81 9.18
N LYS A 114 -7.15 3.55 8.19
CA LYS A 114 -6.60 3.58 6.83
C LYS A 114 -5.44 4.57 6.68
N ILE A 115 -4.94 5.18 7.75
CA ILE A 115 -3.65 5.90 7.73
C ILE A 115 -2.55 4.84 7.71
N TRP A 116 -1.69 4.94 6.71
CA TRP A 116 -0.83 3.86 6.26
C TRP A 116 0.32 3.58 7.23
N CYS A 117 0.65 2.30 7.38
CA CYS A 117 2.02 1.96 7.73
C CYS A 117 2.83 2.06 6.44
N ALA A 118 3.60 3.14 6.28
CA ALA A 118 4.47 3.36 5.12
C ALA A 118 5.47 2.21 4.90
N VAL A 119 5.75 1.43 5.96
CA VAL A 119 6.66 0.29 5.93
C VAL A 119 5.98 -0.99 5.43
N SER A 120 4.66 -1.16 5.63
CA SER A 120 3.95 -2.39 5.28
C SER A 120 3.35 -2.34 3.88
N VAL A 121 3.64 -3.37 3.09
CA VAL A 121 3.03 -3.59 1.76
C VAL A 121 1.51 -3.84 1.85
N LEU A 122 1.01 -4.34 2.98
CA LEU A 122 -0.43 -4.59 3.16
C LEU A 122 -1.19 -3.35 3.66
N ASN A 123 -0.52 -2.21 3.83
CA ASN A 123 -1.05 -1.01 4.50
C ASN A 123 -1.64 -1.33 5.88
N ARG A 124 -1.04 -2.29 6.60
CA ARG A 124 -1.42 -2.67 7.97
C ARG A 124 -0.22 -2.47 8.89
N CYS A 125 -0.47 -1.92 10.08
CA CYS A 125 0.57 -1.73 11.09
C CYS A 125 1.27 -3.05 11.44
N LEU A 126 2.60 -3.05 11.39
CA LEU A 126 3.44 -4.22 11.74
C LEU A 126 3.34 -4.58 13.23
N ILE A 127 3.14 -3.60 14.12
CA ILE A 127 2.99 -3.86 15.56
C ILE A 127 1.64 -4.54 15.85
N LYS A 128 0.54 -4.01 15.29
CA LYS A 128 -0.82 -4.56 15.49
C LYS A 128 -1.06 -5.87 14.76
N HIS A 129 -0.38 -6.07 13.63
CA HIS A 129 -0.47 -7.28 12.82
C HIS A 129 0.95 -7.81 12.53
N PRO A 130 1.61 -8.43 13.51
CA PRO A 130 3.04 -8.76 13.43
C PRO A 130 3.37 -10.00 12.59
N ALA A 131 2.38 -10.81 12.21
CA ALA A 131 2.58 -11.95 11.32
C ALA A 131 2.81 -11.56 9.84
N GLN A 132 2.80 -10.26 9.51
CA GLN A 132 3.08 -9.75 8.15
C GLN A 132 4.55 -9.98 7.76
N PHE A 133 4.87 -10.07 6.47
CA PHE A 133 6.28 -10.19 6.06
C PHE A 133 7.09 -8.99 6.53
N ALA A 134 8.25 -9.27 7.10
CA ALA A 134 9.20 -8.26 7.50
C ALA A 134 9.76 -7.53 6.28
N LYS A 135 10.21 -6.29 6.46
CA LYS A 135 10.76 -5.45 5.38
C LYS A 135 11.93 -6.12 4.64
N GLN A 136 12.72 -6.95 5.32
CA GLN A 136 13.81 -7.70 4.70
C GLN A 136 13.28 -8.83 3.81
N GLU A 137 12.31 -9.61 4.28
CA GLU A 137 11.66 -10.67 3.49
C GLU A 137 11.04 -10.11 2.20
N VAL A 138 10.34 -8.98 2.31
CA VAL A 138 9.75 -8.28 1.15
C VAL A 138 10.82 -7.87 0.15
N ARG A 139 11.97 -7.35 0.62
CA ARG A 139 13.09 -6.97 -0.24
C ARG A 139 13.67 -8.18 -0.97
N VAL A 140 13.87 -9.29 -0.27
CA VAL A 140 14.37 -10.54 -0.86
C VAL A 140 13.38 -11.07 -1.90
N ILE A 141 12.09 -11.17 -1.58
CA ILE A 141 11.04 -11.59 -2.54
C ILE A 141 11.07 -10.72 -3.80
N LYS A 142 11.17 -9.40 -3.64
CA LYS A 142 11.27 -8.46 -4.77
C LYS A 142 12.51 -8.74 -5.62
N GLY A 143 13.67 -8.96 -4.99
CA GLY A 143 14.92 -9.31 -5.66
C GLY A 143 14.82 -10.58 -6.51
N TYR A 144 14.26 -11.66 -5.96
CA TYR A 144 14.06 -12.91 -6.70
C TYR A 144 13.12 -12.75 -7.91
N CYS A 145 12.05 -11.96 -7.76
CA CYS A 145 11.11 -11.70 -8.85
C CYS A 145 11.68 -10.81 -9.96
N MET A 146 12.72 -10.02 -9.66
CA MET A 146 13.40 -9.14 -10.61
C MET A 146 14.68 -9.75 -11.20
N ASN A 147 15.11 -10.91 -10.70
CA ASN A 147 16.33 -11.57 -11.17
C ASN A 147 16.17 -12.03 -12.63
N CYS A 148 17.09 -11.60 -13.49
CA CYS A 148 17.10 -11.93 -14.92
C CYS A 148 17.15 -13.44 -15.18
N ARG A 149 17.89 -14.21 -14.36
CA ARG A 149 18.01 -15.68 -14.50
C ARG A 149 16.69 -16.41 -14.28
N LEU A 150 15.85 -15.87 -13.39
CA LEU A 150 14.57 -16.46 -12.98
C LEU A 150 13.38 -15.83 -13.73
N LEU A 151 13.62 -14.85 -14.62
CA LEU A 151 12.59 -14.04 -15.24
C LEU A 151 11.54 -14.87 -16.00
N HIS A 152 11.94 -16.00 -16.59
CA HIS A 152 11.04 -16.90 -17.33
C HIS A 152 10.52 -18.09 -16.51
N TRP A 153 10.88 -18.18 -15.22
CA TRP A 153 10.40 -19.24 -14.35
C TRP A 153 8.99 -18.95 -13.85
N PRO A 154 8.11 -19.96 -13.69
CA PRO A 154 6.83 -19.73 -13.04
C PRO A 154 7.07 -19.25 -11.60
N LEU A 155 6.19 -18.38 -11.10
CA LEU A 155 6.29 -17.82 -9.74
C LEU A 155 6.37 -18.90 -8.65
N SER A 156 5.68 -20.03 -8.84
CA SER A 156 5.79 -21.19 -7.94
C SER A 156 7.22 -21.75 -7.84
N SER A 157 7.93 -21.91 -8.96
CA SER A 157 9.32 -22.37 -8.95
C SER A 157 10.24 -21.36 -8.29
N ILE A 158 10.01 -20.05 -8.50
CA ILE A 158 10.78 -18.99 -7.82
C ILE A 158 10.57 -19.06 -6.30
N TYR A 159 9.33 -19.26 -5.85
CA TYR A 159 9.02 -19.46 -4.44
C TYR A 159 9.82 -20.63 -3.86
N HIS A 160 9.78 -21.80 -4.49
CA HIS A 160 10.52 -22.96 -3.98
C HIS A 160 12.04 -22.76 -4.04
N GLN A 161 12.56 -22.07 -5.06
CA GLN A 161 13.97 -21.68 -5.10
C GLN A 161 14.34 -20.79 -3.91
N LEU A 162 13.55 -19.76 -3.63
CA LEU A 162 13.74 -18.85 -2.50
C LEU A 162 13.74 -19.60 -1.18
N ILE A 163 12.80 -20.52 -0.97
CA ILE A 163 12.72 -21.32 0.26
C ILE A 163 13.92 -22.27 0.41
N ARG A 164 14.54 -22.72 -0.68
CA ARG A 164 15.74 -23.58 -0.66
C ARG A 164 17.00 -22.79 -0.34
N GLU A 165 17.12 -21.58 -0.89
CA GLU A 165 18.33 -20.74 -0.76
C GLU A 165 18.31 -19.85 0.49
N THR A 166 17.16 -19.69 1.14
CA THR A 166 16.99 -18.82 2.31
C THR A 166 16.37 -19.56 3.48
N SER A 167 16.58 -19.05 4.69
CA SER A 167 15.97 -19.59 5.91
C SER A 167 14.50 -19.19 6.10
N TYR A 168 13.92 -18.42 5.18
CA TYR A 168 12.54 -17.94 5.33
C TYR A 168 11.53 -19.04 5.02
N ARG A 169 10.45 -19.12 5.82
CA ARG A 169 9.33 -20.04 5.58
C ARG A 169 7.99 -19.32 5.66
N PHE A 170 7.13 -19.59 4.67
CA PHE A 170 5.77 -19.05 4.54
C PHE A 170 5.01 -19.80 3.46
N GLN A 171 3.69 -19.72 3.44
CA GLN A 171 2.88 -20.41 2.44
C GLN A 171 3.01 -19.78 1.04
N LEU A 172 2.96 -20.63 0.00
CA LEU A 172 2.95 -20.21 -1.41
C LEU A 172 1.80 -19.24 -1.75
N SER A 173 0.63 -19.41 -1.14
CA SER A 173 -0.50 -18.48 -1.28
C SER A 173 -0.15 -17.06 -0.80
N THR A 174 0.59 -16.96 0.32
CA THR A 174 1.05 -15.69 0.88
C THR A 174 2.08 -15.05 -0.04
N PHE A 175 3.00 -15.84 -0.61
CA PHE A 175 3.93 -15.35 -1.63
C PHE A 175 3.19 -14.69 -2.81
N TYR A 176 2.22 -15.37 -3.40
CA TYR A 176 1.44 -14.82 -4.52
C TYR A 176 0.74 -13.51 -4.17
N LYS A 177 0.15 -13.44 -2.98
CA LYS A 177 -0.49 -12.22 -2.48
C LYS A 177 0.49 -11.05 -2.43
N TYR A 178 1.68 -11.25 -1.88
CA TYR A 178 2.69 -10.19 -1.79
C TYR A 178 3.25 -9.79 -3.15
N VAL A 179 3.57 -10.75 -4.02
CA VAL A 179 4.04 -10.45 -5.39
C VAL A 179 3.03 -9.62 -6.16
N ARG A 180 1.73 -9.93 -6.04
CA ARG A 180 0.66 -9.15 -6.67
C ARG A 180 0.63 -7.71 -6.15
N LEU A 181 0.77 -7.51 -4.83
CA LEU A 181 0.74 -6.18 -4.21
C LEU A 181 2.00 -5.35 -4.50
N LEU A 182 3.15 -6.01 -4.67
CA LEU A 182 4.39 -5.35 -5.06
C LEU A 182 4.36 -4.82 -6.51
N GLY A 183 3.38 -5.23 -7.32
CA GLY A 183 3.22 -4.76 -8.69
C GLY A 183 4.40 -5.08 -9.61
N VAL A 184 5.16 -6.15 -9.30
CA VAL A 184 6.32 -6.55 -10.12
C VAL A 184 5.83 -7.03 -11.47
N LYS A 185 5.96 -6.16 -12.49
CA LYS A 185 5.64 -6.51 -13.88
C LYS A 185 6.72 -7.46 -14.39
N ARG A 186 6.33 -8.71 -14.62
CA ARG A 186 7.19 -9.71 -15.24
C ARG A 186 6.93 -9.71 -16.74
N THR A 187 7.99 -9.75 -17.55
CA THR A 187 7.86 -9.88 -19.00
C THR A 187 7.16 -11.20 -19.31
N THR A 188 5.92 -11.12 -19.79
CA THR A 188 5.24 -12.28 -20.34
C THR A 188 5.88 -12.59 -21.69
N PRO A 189 6.36 -13.82 -21.93
CA PRO A 189 6.88 -14.17 -23.24
C PRO A 189 5.79 -13.97 -24.29
N ILE A 190 6.18 -13.51 -25.49
CA ILE A 190 5.27 -13.31 -26.61
C ILE A 190 4.55 -14.64 -26.84
N HIS A 191 3.23 -14.64 -26.66
CA HIS A 191 2.42 -15.84 -26.72
C HIS A 191 2.29 -16.29 -28.18
N ARG A 192 3.21 -17.16 -28.62
CA ARG A 192 3.15 -17.83 -29.94
C ARG A 192 2.22 -19.06 -29.92
N ARG A 193 1.45 -19.27 -28.86
CA ARG A 193 0.56 -20.44 -28.74
C ARG A 193 -0.67 -20.20 -29.59
N LYS A 194 -0.89 -21.11 -30.54
CA LYS A 194 -2.13 -21.19 -31.31
C LYS A 194 -3.22 -21.80 -30.43
N ASN A 195 -4.42 -21.21 -30.47
CA ASN A 195 -5.59 -21.83 -29.86
C ASN A 195 -6.01 -22.99 -30.75
N HIS A 196 -5.94 -24.21 -30.22
CA HIS A 196 -6.44 -25.40 -30.90
C HIS A 196 -7.84 -25.70 -30.38
N ALA A 197 -8.81 -25.87 -31.27
CA ALA A 197 -10.19 -26.21 -30.90
C ALA A 197 -10.28 -27.62 -30.27
N THR A 198 -9.41 -28.52 -30.70
CA THR A 198 -9.27 -29.88 -30.18
C THR A 198 -8.11 -29.97 -29.19
N GLY A 199 -8.29 -30.74 -28.12
CA GLY A 199 -7.21 -31.10 -27.20
C GLY A 199 -6.20 -32.03 -27.86
N ILE A 200 -5.05 -32.25 -27.21
CA ILE A 200 -4.05 -33.23 -27.68
C ILE A 200 -4.72 -34.61 -27.72
N ARG A 201 -4.63 -35.30 -28.86
CA ARG A 201 -5.12 -36.67 -29.08
C ARG A 201 -3.95 -37.50 -29.59
N SER A 202 -3.80 -38.71 -29.07
CA SER A 202 -2.97 -39.75 -29.66
C SER A 202 -3.67 -41.08 -29.43
N GLN A 203 -3.43 -42.02 -30.34
CA GLN A 203 -3.88 -43.40 -30.21
C GLN A 203 -3.04 -44.17 -29.18
N ASN A 204 -1.83 -43.67 -28.86
CA ASN A 204 -0.86 -44.31 -27.98
C ASN A 204 -0.58 -43.44 -26.73
N PRO A 205 -0.75 -43.97 -25.50
CA PRO A 205 -0.55 -43.19 -24.28
C PRO A 205 0.84 -42.54 -24.12
N LEU A 206 1.90 -43.18 -24.61
CA LEU A 206 3.28 -42.67 -24.47
C LEU A 206 3.58 -41.46 -25.38
N GLU A 207 2.94 -41.36 -26.53
CA GLU A 207 3.10 -40.21 -27.44
C GLU A 207 2.59 -38.92 -26.79
N LEU A 208 1.54 -39.01 -25.96
CA LEU A 208 1.03 -37.85 -25.21
C LEU A 208 2.07 -37.26 -24.26
N LEU A 209 2.92 -38.10 -23.66
CA LEU A 209 3.99 -37.66 -22.77
C LEU A 209 5.09 -36.92 -23.53
N ILE A 210 5.46 -37.43 -24.71
CA ILE A 210 6.42 -36.81 -25.62
C ILE A 210 5.90 -35.45 -26.09
N GLU A 211 4.63 -35.37 -26.51
CA GLU A 211 4.01 -34.11 -26.92
C GLU A 211 3.94 -33.08 -25.78
N ALA A 212 3.66 -33.53 -24.56
CA ALA A 212 3.73 -32.66 -23.38
C ALA A 212 5.15 -32.14 -23.12
N ALA A 213 6.17 -32.97 -23.32
CA ALA A 213 7.58 -32.57 -23.20
C ALA A 213 7.97 -31.55 -24.28
N HIS A 214 7.62 -31.81 -25.56
CA HIS A 214 7.83 -30.88 -26.67
C HIS A 214 7.15 -29.54 -26.43
N LYS A 215 5.92 -29.55 -25.92
CA LYS A 215 5.21 -28.34 -25.53
C LYS A 215 5.98 -27.57 -24.46
N LYS A 216 6.41 -28.23 -23.38
CA LYS A 216 7.21 -27.58 -22.33
C LYS A 216 8.48 -26.96 -22.89
N LEU A 217 9.23 -27.69 -23.73
CA LEU A 217 10.46 -27.21 -24.37
C LEU A 217 10.20 -25.93 -25.19
N LYS A 218 9.23 -25.96 -26.11
CA LYS A 218 8.89 -24.82 -26.97
C LYS A 218 8.50 -23.59 -26.16
N TYR A 219 7.49 -23.73 -25.29
CA TYR A 219 6.87 -22.58 -24.63
C TYR A 219 7.67 -22.05 -23.43
N ARG A 220 8.42 -22.90 -22.73
CA ARG A 220 9.17 -22.49 -21.53
C ARG A 220 10.65 -22.25 -21.77
N PHE A 221 11.23 -22.69 -22.89
CA PHE A 221 12.67 -22.61 -23.15
C PHE A 221 13.04 -21.95 -24.49
N LEU A 222 12.34 -22.28 -25.57
CA LEU A 222 12.73 -21.78 -26.91
C LEU A 222 12.10 -20.43 -27.27
N TYR A 223 10.82 -20.21 -26.96
CA TYR A 223 10.08 -19.04 -27.44
C TYR A 223 10.50 -17.68 -26.86
N HIS A 224 11.37 -17.68 -25.85
CA HIS A 224 11.97 -16.46 -25.31
C HIS A 224 13.40 -16.19 -25.82
N LYS A 225 13.93 -17.07 -26.69
CA LYS A 225 15.24 -16.92 -27.32
C LYS A 225 15.08 -16.42 -28.75
N ILE A 226 16.09 -15.70 -29.24
CA ILE A 226 16.25 -15.38 -30.66
C ILE A 226 17.10 -16.49 -31.24
N ILE A 227 16.55 -17.27 -32.18
CA ILE A 227 17.20 -18.44 -32.76
C ILE A 227 17.30 -18.20 -34.27
N PRO A 228 18.48 -17.78 -34.79
CA PRO A 228 18.65 -17.42 -36.20
C PRO A 228 18.78 -18.64 -37.11
N ASP A 229 19.42 -19.72 -36.64
CA ASP A 229 19.72 -20.91 -37.43
C ASP A 229 19.65 -22.20 -36.60
N ILE A 230 19.89 -23.33 -37.27
CA ILE A 230 19.83 -24.68 -36.68
C ILE A 230 20.99 -24.97 -35.72
N ASP A 231 22.17 -24.41 -35.96
CA ASP A 231 23.35 -24.66 -35.13
C ASP A 231 23.21 -23.96 -33.78
N TYR A 232 22.62 -22.77 -33.78
CA TYR A 232 22.21 -22.04 -32.58
C TYR A 232 21.08 -22.77 -31.83
N LEU A 233 20.12 -23.38 -32.55
CA LEU A 233 19.07 -24.20 -31.94
C LEU A 233 19.64 -25.41 -31.19
N ARG A 234 20.66 -26.09 -31.74
CA ARG A 234 21.25 -27.31 -31.17
C ARG A 234 21.85 -27.13 -29.77
N GLN A 235 22.16 -25.90 -29.37
CA GLN A 235 22.75 -25.58 -28.07
C GLN A 235 21.71 -25.54 -26.93
N TYR A 236 20.45 -25.19 -27.24
CA TYR A 236 19.41 -24.98 -26.23
C TYR A 236 18.78 -26.22 -25.59
N PRO A 237 18.67 -27.39 -26.26
CA PRO A 237 18.12 -28.59 -25.64
C PRO A 237 18.85 -28.98 -24.35
N VAL A 238 20.18 -28.87 -24.31
CA VAL A 238 20.99 -29.19 -23.13
C VAL A 238 20.66 -28.24 -21.98
N GLU A 239 20.65 -26.93 -22.22
CA GLU A 239 20.23 -25.90 -21.24
C GLU A 239 18.79 -26.15 -20.75
N ALA A 240 17.90 -26.56 -21.65
CA ALA A 240 16.49 -26.79 -21.32
C ALA A 240 16.29 -28.05 -20.47
N ILE A 241 17.01 -29.13 -20.76
CA ILE A 241 16.98 -30.38 -20.00
C ILE A 241 17.51 -30.12 -18.60
N ASP A 242 18.70 -29.50 -18.49
CA ASP A 242 19.31 -29.16 -17.22
C ASP A 242 18.39 -28.21 -16.42
N GLY A 243 17.96 -27.11 -17.03
CA GLY A 243 17.11 -26.12 -16.40
C GLY A 243 15.67 -26.58 -16.12
N TYR A 244 15.23 -27.73 -16.64
CA TYR A 244 13.98 -28.38 -16.24
C TYR A 244 14.21 -29.35 -15.09
N ASN A 245 15.22 -30.21 -15.20
CA ASN A 245 15.47 -31.28 -14.24
C ASN A 245 16.05 -30.77 -12.91
N ASN A 246 16.72 -29.61 -12.91
CA ASN A 246 17.24 -28.95 -11.71
C ASN A 246 16.31 -27.84 -11.17
N ARG A 247 15.13 -27.64 -11.76
CA ARG A 247 14.18 -26.60 -11.34
C ARG A 247 13.18 -27.12 -10.31
N PRO A 248 13.05 -26.46 -9.15
CA PRO A 248 12.00 -26.77 -8.18
C PRO A 248 10.60 -26.67 -8.77
N ASN A 249 9.75 -27.65 -8.50
CA ASN A 249 8.39 -27.70 -9.01
C ASN A 249 7.38 -27.81 -7.88
N ALA A 250 6.36 -26.94 -7.87
CA ALA A 250 5.30 -26.99 -6.87
C ALA A 250 4.47 -28.28 -6.90
N VAL A 251 4.36 -28.95 -8.05
CA VAL A 251 3.69 -30.26 -8.15
C VAL A 251 4.48 -31.35 -7.41
N LEU A 252 5.80 -31.16 -7.29
CA LEU A 252 6.72 -32.05 -6.58
C LEU A 252 7.06 -31.51 -5.19
N ASP A 253 6.14 -30.74 -4.59
CA ASP A 253 6.31 -30.09 -3.27
C ASP A 253 7.59 -29.23 -3.15
N GLY A 254 8.14 -28.75 -4.27
CA GLY A 254 9.37 -27.96 -4.32
C GLY A 254 10.64 -28.76 -4.59
N LEU A 255 10.54 -30.07 -4.76
CA LEU A 255 11.64 -30.89 -5.27
C LEU A 255 11.83 -30.65 -6.77
N THR A 256 13.05 -30.92 -7.20
CA THR A 256 13.43 -30.99 -8.61
C THR A 256 13.13 -32.39 -9.17
N PRO A 257 12.90 -32.54 -10.49
CA PRO A 257 12.74 -33.87 -11.10
C PRO A 257 13.88 -34.84 -10.78
N PHE A 258 15.14 -34.39 -10.76
CA PHE A 258 16.27 -35.25 -10.39
C PHE A 258 16.24 -35.69 -8.93
N GLU A 259 15.85 -34.81 -8.01
CA GLU A 259 15.71 -35.18 -6.59
C GLU A 259 14.63 -36.26 -6.39
N VAL A 260 13.49 -36.12 -7.08
CA VAL A 260 12.42 -37.14 -7.02
C VAL A 260 12.88 -38.45 -7.63
N LEU A 261 13.58 -38.40 -8.77
CA LEU A 261 14.16 -39.59 -9.41
C LEU A 261 15.15 -40.29 -8.47
N ALA A 262 15.93 -39.52 -7.71
CA ALA A 262 16.86 -40.03 -6.69
C ALA A 262 16.17 -40.52 -5.41
N GLY A 263 14.84 -40.55 -5.35
CA GLY A 263 14.07 -41.06 -4.21
C GLY A 263 13.94 -40.07 -3.04
N LYS A 264 14.30 -38.79 -3.23
CA LYS A 264 14.15 -37.78 -2.17
C LYS A 264 12.68 -37.54 -1.87
N SER A 265 12.33 -37.48 -0.59
CA SER A 265 10.98 -37.16 -0.12
C SER A 265 11.01 -36.02 0.89
N ILE A 266 9.86 -35.36 1.07
CA ILE A 266 9.72 -34.22 2.00
C ILE A 266 9.03 -34.69 3.27
N ASN A 267 9.63 -34.37 4.42
CA ASN A 267 8.98 -34.50 5.71
C ASN A 267 8.04 -33.31 5.97
N LYS A 268 6.73 -33.55 5.81
CA LYS A 268 5.69 -32.53 5.98
C LYS A 268 5.56 -32.02 7.42
N GLN A 269 5.85 -32.86 8.41
CA GLN A 269 5.80 -32.46 9.82
C GLN A 269 6.93 -31.48 10.14
N GLN A 270 8.15 -31.79 9.68
CA GLN A 270 9.30 -30.90 9.82
C GLN A 270 9.06 -29.54 9.16
N LEU A 271 8.49 -29.53 7.95
CA LEU A 271 8.14 -28.29 7.24
C LEU A 271 7.12 -27.44 8.04
N SER A 272 6.16 -28.08 8.71
CA SER A 272 5.18 -27.39 9.55
C SER A 272 5.83 -26.71 10.75
N ILE A 273 6.74 -27.41 11.43
CA ILE A 273 7.51 -26.89 12.57
C ILE A 273 8.36 -25.69 12.14
N GLU A 274 9.08 -25.81 11.02
CA GLU A 274 9.90 -24.73 10.46
C GLU A 274 9.05 -23.51 10.07
N MET A 275 7.83 -23.72 9.57
CA MET A 275 6.91 -22.65 9.21
C MET A 275 6.35 -21.93 10.45
N GLN A 276 6.09 -22.66 11.54
CA GLN A 276 5.70 -22.07 12.83
C GLN A 276 6.85 -21.25 13.43
N ALA A 277 8.07 -21.79 13.44
CA ALA A 277 9.26 -21.10 13.92
C ALA A 277 9.56 -19.82 13.13
N ALA A 278 9.42 -19.86 11.79
CA ALA A 278 9.57 -18.66 10.97
C ALA A 278 8.47 -17.61 11.26
N CYS A 279 7.25 -18.05 11.57
CA CYS A 279 6.16 -17.15 11.93
C CYS A 279 6.45 -16.44 13.26
N THR A 280 6.91 -17.16 14.28
CA THR A 280 7.25 -16.56 15.59
C THR A 280 8.43 -15.60 15.48
N ALA A 281 9.48 -15.96 14.73
CA ALA A 281 10.62 -15.08 14.47
C ALA A 281 10.19 -13.78 13.76
N ARG A 282 9.32 -13.89 12.75
CA ARG A 282 8.76 -12.73 12.02
C ARG A 282 7.94 -11.82 12.93
N ILE A 283 7.15 -12.38 13.84
CA ILE A 283 6.38 -11.62 14.82
C ILE A 283 7.31 -10.81 15.73
N ALA A 284 8.36 -11.45 16.28
CA ALA A 284 9.32 -10.78 17.14
C ALA A 284 10.01 -9.60 16.43
N VAL A 285 10.47 -9.79 15.19
CA VAL A 285 11.09 -8.72 14.38
C VAL A 285 10.11 -7.56 14.12
N ASN A 286 8.85 -7.86 13.80
CA ASN A 286 7.89 -6.82 13.48
C ASN A 286 7.40 -6.03 14.70
N GLN A 287 7.39 -6.65 15.88
CA GLN A 287 7.04 -5.97 17.13
C GLN A 287 8.13 -5.00 17.60
N GLN A 288 9.37 -5.18 17.18
CA GLN A 288 10.48 -4.26 17.48
C GLN A 288 10.43 -2.95 16.67
N TYR A 289 9.50 -2.81 15.71
CA TYR A 289 9.36 -1.55 14.97
C TYR A 289 8.80 -0.46 15.89
N ASN A 290 9.50 0.67 15.95
CA ASN A 290 9.01 1.90 16.58
C ASN A 290 8.09 2.72 15.65
N CYS A 291 7.72 2.16 14.48
CA CYS A 291 6.92 2.81 13.45
C CYS A 291 5.44 2.86 13.88
N CYS A 292 5.16 3.67 14.89
CA CYS A 292 3.86 4.22 15.22
C CYS A 292 4.09 5.49 16.05
N GLU A 293 4.10 6.65 15.40
CA GLU A 293 3.55 7.87 16.02
C GLU A 293 2.02 7.75 16.24
N CYS A 294 1.47 6.54 16.24
CA CYS A 294 0.20 6.25 16.88
C CYS A 294 0.45 6.16 18.39
N SER A 295 0.84 7.28 18.99
CA SER A 295 0.51 7.56 20.38
C SER A 295 -1.01 7.45 20.49
N PHE A 296 -1.45 6.41 21.21
CA PHE A 296 -2.77 6.25 21.82
C PHE A 296 -4.03 6.47 20.93
#